data_AF-A0A7W1CFD3-F1
#
_entry.id   AF-A0A7W1CFD3-F1
#
_cell.length_a   1.000
_cell.length_b   1.000
_cell.length_c   1.000
_cell.angle_alpha   90.00
_cell.angle_beta   90.00
_cell.angle_gamma   90.00
#
_symmetry.space_group_name_H-M   'P 1'
#
loop_
_entity.id
_entity.type
_entity.pdbx_description
1 polymer ?
#
loop_
_entity_poly.entity_id
_entity_poly.type
_entity_poly.pdbx_seq_one_letter_code
_entity_poly.pdbx_strand_id
1 'polypeptide(L)'
;MSSSVITVPNLLTLLRMALIPVFAILLFYNQFSWALFVFFFAGVSDGVDGFIARRFNQQSELGTILDPIADKLLMTTAFIILTLPSIFPTAPHLRHLPVPFWVTAAVIGRDVLIIAVAGAIFVIT
;
A
#
# COMPACT_ATOMS: atom_id res chain seq x y z
N MET A 1 31.71 -3.56 7.89
CA MET A 1 30.61 -2.90 7.15
C MET A 1 30.16 -3.83 6.03
N SER A 2 29.48 -4.93 6.37
CA SER A 2 28.84 -5.80 5.37
C SER A 2 27.37 -5.43 5.38
N SER A 3 27.01 -4.47 4.52
CA SER A 3 25.64 -4.11 4.22
C SER A 3 24.99 -5.29 3.49
N SER A 4 24.45 -6.24 4.26
CA SER A 4 23.62 -7.31 3.69
C SER A 4 22.28 -6.69 3.30
N VAL A 5 22.22 -6.17 2.07
CA VAL A 5 21.03 -5.52 1.47
C VAL A 5 19.85 -6.51 1.33
N ILE A 6 20.12 -7.82 1.40
CA ILE A 6 19.15 -8.89 1.21
C ILE A 6 18.83 -9.52 2.57
N THR A 7 17.96 -8.88 3.34
CA THR A 7 17.28 -9.52 4.47
C THR A 7 15.92 -10.06 4.01
N VAL A 8 15.43 -11.14 4.64
CA VAL A 8 14.11 -11.72 4.32
C VAL A 8 12.99 -10.67 4.34
N PRO A 9 12.93 -9.74 5.32
CA PRO A 9 11.94 -8.67 5.32
C PRO A 9 12.05 -7.76 4.09
N ASN A 10 13.25 -7.29 3.74
CA ASN A 10 13.44 -6.36 2.63
C ASN A 10 13.04 -6.97 1.27
N LEU A 11 13.27 -8.28 1.09
CA LEU A 11 12.83 -9.00 -0.09
C LEU A 11 11.29 -9.08 -0.16
N LEU A 12 10.63 -9.29 0.98
CA LEU A 12 9.16 -9.28 1.07
C LEU A 12 8.59 -7.89 0.78
N THR A 13 9.20 -6.81 1.28
CA THR A 13 8.77 -5.44 0.98
C THR A 13 8.94 -5.11 -0.51
N LEU A 14 10.05 -5.53 -1.13
CA LEU A 14 10.29 -5.40 -2.58
C LEU A 14 9.26 -6.19 -3.41
N LEU A 15 8.98 -7.42 -3.01
CA LEU A 15 7.96 -8.26 -3.64
C LEU A 15 6.59 -7.60 -3.55
N ARG A 16 6.24 -7.00 -2.39
CA ARG A 16 4.99 -6.25 -2.22
C ARG A 16 4.91 -5.04 -3.15
N MET A 17 5.99 -4.26 -3.24
CA MET A 17 6.06 -3.14 -4.19
C MET A 17 5.84 -3.61 -5.64
N ALA A 18 6.33 -4.79 -6.00
CA ALA A 18 6.07 -5.40 -7.32
C ALA A 18 4.63 -5.91 -7.48
N LEU A 19 3.95 -6.33 -6.39
CA LEU A 19 2.54 -6.74 -6.42
C LEU A 19 1.57 -5.57 -6.58
N ILE A 20 1.94 -4.34 -6.17
CA ILE A 20 1.11 -3.14 -6.33
C ILE A 20 0.72 -2.87 -7.81
N PRO A 21 1.67 -2.79 -8.78
CA PRO A 21 1.31 -2.59 -10.18
C PRO A 21 0.56 -3.80 -10.75
N VAL A 22 0.86 -5.02 -10.32
CA VAL A 22 0.10 -6.23 -10.73
C VAL A 22 -1.36 -6.13 -10.28
N PHE A 23 -1.59 -5.74 -9.03
CA PHE A 23 -2.92 -5.49 -8.48
C PHE A 23 -3.66 -4.38 -9.25
N ALA A 24 -2.97 -3.28 -9.55
CA ALA A 24 -3.52 -2.17 -10.33
C ALA A 24 -3.96 -2.62 -11.73
N ILE A 25 -3.12 -3.42 -12.40
CA ILE A 25 -3.43 -3.99 -13.71
C ILE A 25 -4.63 -4.93 -13.63
N LEU A 26 -4.68 -5.84 -12.64
CA LEU A 26 -5.79 -6.78 -12.48
C LEU A 26 -7.12 -6.06 -12.22
N LEU A 27 -7.11 -5.01 -11.40
CA LEU A 27 -8.28 -4.16 -11.21
C LEU A 27 -8.70 -3.46 -12.51
N PHE A 28 -7.73 -2.96 -13.28
CA PHE A 28 -8.01 -2.30 -14.56
C PHE A 28 -8.65 -3.24 -15.59
N TYR A 29 -8.24 -4.51 -15.60
CA TYR A 29 -8.83 -5.55 -16.45
C TYR A 29 -10.09 -6.22 -15.85
N ASN A 30 -10.68 -5.64 -14.80
CA ASN A 30 -11.93 -6.11 -14.19
C ASN A 30 -11.83 -7.54 -13.59
N GLN A 31 -10.60 -8.01 -13.30
CA GLN A 31 -10.31 -9.33 -12.73
C GLN A 31 -10.34 -9.28 -11.20
N PHE A 32 -11.50 -8.94 -10.63
CA PHE A 32 -11.64 -8.65 -9.20
C PHE A 32 -11.24 -9.80 -8.28
N SER A 33 -11.52 -11.06 -8.65
CA SER A 33 -11.15 -12.23 -7.85
C SER A 33 -9.64 -12.35 -7.71
N TRP A 34 -8.90 -12.14 -8.80
CA TRP A 34 -7.43 -12.14 -8.80
C TRP A 34 -6.86 -10.91 -8.10
N ALA A 35 -7.46 -9.73 -8.30
CA ALA A 35 -7.06 -8.53 -7.59
C ALA A 35 -7.22 -8.70 -6.07
N LEU A 36 -8.33 -9.26 -5.61
CA LEU A 36 -8.57 -9.52 -4.19
C LEU A 36 -7.58 -10.56 -3.64
N PHE A 37 -7.27 -11.59 -4.41
CA PHE A 37 -6.25 -12.56 -4.04
C PHE A 37 -4.87 -11.91 -3.88
N VAL A 38 -4.45 -11.08 -4.85
CA VAL A 38 -3.17 -10.35 -4.78
C VAL A 38 -3.15 -9.36 -3.62
N PHE A 39 -4.25 -8.63 -3.39
CA PHE A 39 -4.38 -7.71 -2.26
C PHE A 39 -4.25 -8.43 -0.92
N PHE A 40 -4.97 -9.55 -0.76
CA PHE A 40 -4.89 -10.39 0.43
C PHE A 40 -3.47 -10.91 0.65
N PHE A 41 -2.83 -11.43 -0.41
CA PHE A 41 -1.47 -11.96 -0.32
C PHE A 41 -0.46 -10.87 0.01
N ALA A 42 -0.61 -9.68 -0.57
CA ALA A 42 0.23 -8.52 -0.28
C ALA A 42 0.10 -8.05 1.18
N GLY A 43 -1.14 -7.99 1.70
CA GLY A 43 -1.38 -7.63 3.11
C GLY A 43 -0.90 -8.69 4.10
N VAL A 44 -1.06 -9.98 3.78
CA VAL A 44 -0.51 -11.07 4.61
C VAL A 44 1.03 -11.03 4.61
N SER A 45 1.65 -10.71 3.46
CA SER A 45 3.10 -10.61 3.36
C SER A 45 3.67 -9.53 4.31
N ASP A 46 2.96 -8.41 4.52
CA ASP A 46 3.30 -7.35 5.50
C ASP A 46 3.16 -7.77 6.96
N GLY A 47 2.13 -8.55 7.28
CA GLY A 47 2.01 -9.10 8.63
C GLY A 47 3.16 -10.06 8.94
N VAL A 48 3.58 -10.84 7.93
CA VAL A 48 4.58 -11.89 8.07
C VAL A 48 6.00 -11.33 8.12
N ASP A 49 6.39 -10.39 7.26
CA ASP A 49 7.71 -9.76 7.34
C ASP A 49 7.90 -8.96 8.64
N GLY A 50 6.88 -8.22 9.09
CA GLY A 50 6.89 -7.51 10.38
C GLY A 50 6.99 -8.46 11.58
N PHE A 51 6.33 -9.62 11.52
CA PHE A 51 6.43 -10.65 12.56
C PHE A 51 7.82 -11.31 12.58
N ILE A 52 8.36 -11.65 11.42
CA ILE A 52 9.70 -12.24 11.28
C ILE A 52 10.78 -11.25 11.71
N ALA A 53 10.69 -9.99 11.30
CA ALA A 53 11.65 -8.94 11.67
C ALA A 53 11.71 -8.75 13.19
N ARG A 54 10.55 -8.77 13.88
CA ARG A 54 10.47 -8.67 15.35
C ARG A 54 11.00 -9.91 16.05
N ARG A 55 10.74 -11.11 15.52
CA ARG A 55 11.13 -12.37 16.17
C ARG A 55 12.59 -12.75 15.96
N PHE A 56 13.20 -12.35 14.85
CA PHE A 56 14.59 -12.65 14.51
C PHE A 56 15.56 -11.48 14.75
N ASN A 57 15.07 -10.34 15.25
CA ASN A 57 15.87 -9.13 15.52
C ASN A 57 16.64 -8.64 14.27
N GLN A 58 16.13 -8.96 13.08
CA GLN A 58 16.69 -8.57 11.77
C GLN A 58 15.97 -7.33 11.24
N GLN A 59 15.83 -6.31 12.06
CA GLN A 59 15.33 -5.01 11.62
C GLN A 59 16.46 -4.27 10.89
N SER A 60 16.24 -3.94 9.62
CA SER A 60 17.11 -3.02 8.89
C SER A 60 16.50 -1.63 8.91
N GLU A 61 17.33 -0.58 8.99
CA GLU A 61 16.85 0.81 8.94
C GLU A 61 16.06 1.10 7.66
N LEU A 62 16.46 0.47 6.54
CA LEU A 62 15.76 0.61 5.26
C LEU A 62 14.39 -0.07 5.28
N GLY A 63 14.26 -1.29 5.81
CA GLY A 63 12.99 -2.02 5.86
C GLY A 63 11.93 -1.26 6.69
N THR A 64 12.33 -0.72 7.85
CA THR A 64 11.45 0.05 8.73
C THR A 64 10.88 1.31 8.06
N ILE A 65 11.59 1.90 7.09
CA ILE A 65 11.11 3.06 6.32
C ILE A 65 10.29 2.60 5.11
N LEU A 66 10.70 1.52 4.43
CA LEU A 66 10.03 1.02 3.24
C LEU A 66 8.64 0.42 3.54
N ASP A 67 8.47 -0.27 4.66
CA ASP A 67 7.19 -0.92 5.04
C ASP A 67 6.01 0.07 5.07
N PRO A 68 6.05 1.19 5.82
CA PRO A 68 4.94 2.15 5.85
C PRO A 68 4.75 2.92 4.52
N ILE A 69 5.79 3.03 3.68
CA ILE A 69 5.66 3.61 2.34
C ILE A 69 4.90 2.63 1.42
N ALA A 70 5.29 1.36 1.42
CA ALA A 70 4.66 0.33 0.61
C ALA A 70 3.18 0.15 0.98
N ASP A 71 2.86 0.15 2.27
CA ASP A 71 1.48 0.04 2.76
C ASP A 71 0.62 1.25 2.31
N LYS A 72 1.13 2.48 2.46
CA LYS A 72 0.45 3.67 1.95
C LYS A 72 0.25 3.66 0.44
N LEU A 73 1.25 3.21 -0.33
CA LEU A 73 1.13 3.12 -1.78
C LEU A 73 0.08 2.10 -2.21
N LEU A 74 0.02 0.94 -1.55
CA LEU A 74 -0.96 -0.09 -1.84
C LEU A 74 -2.39 0.41 -1.53
N MET A 75 -2.58 1.03 -0.36
CA MET A 75 -3.88 1.57 0.05
C MET A 75 -4.33 2.72 -0.87
N THR A 76 -3.46 3.69 -1.15
CA THR A 76 -3.79 4.83 -2.03
C THR A 76 -4.08 4.39 -3.47
N THR A 77 -3.29 3.46 -4.01
CA THR A 77 -3.51 2.90 -5.36
C THR A 77 -4.85 2.17 -5.44
N ALA A 78 -5.19 1.36 -4.42
CA ALA A 78 -6.48 0.68 -4.36
C ALA A 78 -7.66 1.67 -4.36
N PHE A 79 -7.61 2.70 -3.50
CA PHE A 79 -8.67 3.70 -3.46
C PHE A 79 -8.78 4.49 -4.76
N ILE A 80 -7.66 4.97 -5.33
CA ILE A 80 -7.68 5.72 -6.59
C ILE A 80 -8.34 4.89 -7.70
N ILE A 81 -7.92 3.65 -7.89
CA ILE A 81 -8.41 2.80 -8.98
C ILE A 81 -9.90 2.47 -8.79
N LEU A 82 -10.34 2.20 -7.57
CA LEU A 82 -11.74 1.94 -7.26
C LEU A 82 -12.63 3.20 -7.33
N THR A 83 -12.05 4.39 -7.28
CA THR A 83 -12.78 5.67 -7.34
C THR A 83 -12.83 6.24 -8.75
N LEU A 84 -11.89 5.89 -9.64
CA LEU A 84 -11.87 6.30 -11.05
C LEU A 84 -13.23 6.14 -11.75
N PRO A 85 -14.02 5.06 -11.55
CA PRO A 85 -15.35 4.92 -12.17
C PRO A 85 -16.36 5.98 -11.73
N SER A 86 -16.21 6.49 -10.50
CA SER A 86 -17.08 7.52 -9.94
C SER A 86 -16.73 8.93 -10.41
N ILE A 87 -15.45 9.17 -10.76
CA ILE A 87 -14.94 10.48 -11.22
C ILE A 87 -14.98 10.58 -12.75
N PHE A 88 -14.65 9.50 -13.46
CA PHE A 88 -14.61 9.42 -14.92
C PHE A 88 -15.54 8.28 -15.41
N PRO A 89 -16.78 8.61 -15.82
CA PRO A 89 -17.75 7.64 -16.35
C PRO A 89 -17.29 6.89 -17.62
N THR A 90 -16.18 7.33 -18.23
CA THR A 90 -15.63 6.88 -19.51
C THR A 90 -14.79 5.60 -19.43
N ALA A 91 -14.58 5.04 -18.24
CA ALA A 91 -13.89 3.76 -18.05
C ALA A 91 -14.92 2.61 -17.92
N PRO A 92 -15.36 1.98 -19.03
CA PRO A 92 -16.37 0.91 -18.99
C PRO A 92 -15.88 -0.34 -18.24
N HIS A 93 -14.56 -0.51 -18.10
CA HIS A 93 -13.91 -1.68 -17.54
C HIS A 93 -13.86 -1.73 -16.00
N LEU A 94 -14.33 -0.71 -15.27
CA LEU A 94 -14.26 -0.69 -13.80
C LEU A 94 -15.63 -0.46 -13.12
N ARG A 95 -16.72 -0.77 -13.81
CA ARG A 95 -18.09 -0.44 -13.37
C ARG A 95 -18.59 -1.15 -12.10
N HIS A 96 -17.92 -2.21 -11.63
CA HIS A 96 -18.51 -3.11 -10.63
C HIS A 96 -18.32 -2.69 -9.16
N LEU A 97 -17.43 -1.73 -8.86
CA LEU A 97 -17.32 -1.14 -7.51
C LEU A 97 -17.05 0.38 -7.62
N PRO A 98 -18.09 1.22 -7.73
CA PRO A 98 -17.91 2.65 -7.58
C PRO A 98 -17.70 2.95 -6.09
N VAL A 99 -16.44 3.04 -5.65
CA VAL A 99 -16.16 3.65 -4.35
C VAL A 99 -16.51 5.13 -4.49
N PRO A 100 -17.38 5.67 -3.63
CA PRO A 100 -17.75 7.07 -3.74
C PRO A 100 -16.56 7.99 -3.51
N PHE A 101 -16.46 9.07 -4.29
CA PHE A 101 -15.37 10.04 -4.19
C PHE A 101 -15.12 10.56 -2.77
N TRP A 102 -16.17 10.74 -1.96
CA TRP A 102 -16.04 11.19 -0.57
C TRP A 102 -15.25 10.22 0.31
N VAL A 103 -15.31 8.91 0.05
CA VAL A 103 -14.54 7.91 0.81
C VAL A 103 -13.05 8.09 0.55
N THR A 104 -12.67 8.23 -0.72
CA THR A 104 -11.27 8.43 -1.11
C THR A 104 -10.74 9.78 -0.66
N ALA A 105 -11.54 10.83 -0.76
CA ALA A 105 -11.21 12.14 -0.22
C ALA A 105 -11.03 12.10 1.31
N ALA A 106 -11.87 11.37 2.04
CA ALA A 106 -11.76 11.21 3.48
C ALA A 106 -10.49 10.42 3.89
N VAL A 107 -10.15 9.36 3.16
CA VAL A 107 -8.93 8.56 3.40
C VAL A 107 -7.68 9.39 3.15
N ILE A 108 -7.60 10.07 2.01
CA ILE A 108 -6.45 10.95 1.70
C ILE A 108 -6.38 12.10 2.71
N GLY A 109 -7.51 12.71 3.06
CA GLY A 109 -7.58 13.78 4.04
C GLY A 109 -7.08 13.35 5.42
N ARG A 110 -7.46 12.15 5.87
CA ARG A 110 -6.94 11.54 7.11
C ARG A 110 -5.42 11.39 7.06
N ASP A 111 -4.89 10.83 5.98
CA ASP A 111 -3.45 10.56 5.85
C ASP A 111 -2.62 11.85 5.81
N VAL A 112 -3.11 12.89 5.11
CA VAL A 112 -2.51 14.23 5.11
C VAL A 112 -2.55 14.85 6.50
N LEU A 113 -3.67 14.72 7.22
CA LEU A 113 -3.83 15.24 8.57
C LEU A 113 -2.84 14.58 9.55
N ILE A 114 -2.68 13.25 9.47
CA ILE A 114 -1.70 12.52 10.29
C ILE A 114 -0.27 13.04 10.05
N ILE A 115 0.11 13.24 8.78
CA ILE A 115 1.44 13.75 8.42
C ILE A 115 1.63 15.20 8.88
N ALA A 116 0.61 16.05 8.68
CA ALA A 116 0.66 17.45 9.10
C ALA A 116 0.79 17.60 10.62
N VAL A 117 0.02 16.82 11.38
CA VAL A 117 0.09 16.82 12.85
C VAL A 117 1.44 16.29 13.33
N ALA A 118 1.93 15.17 12.76
CA ALA A 118 3.23 14.63 13.11
C ALA A 118 4.38 15.61 12.81
N GLY A 119 4.32 16.28 11.66
CA GLY A 119 5.28 17.32 11.26
C GLY A 119 5.23 18.54 12.19
N ALA A 120 4.03 19.00 12.58
CA ALA A 120 3.88 20.10 13.53
C ALA A 120 4.48 19.77 14.90
N ILE A 121 4.27 18.56 15.41
CA ILE A 121 4.88 18.09 16.67
C ILE A 121 6.41 18.07 16.57
N PHE A 122 6.96 17.59 15.46
CA PHE A 122 8.40 17.53 15.23
C PHE A 122 9.06 18.92 15.17
N VAL A 123 8.36 19.94 14.66
CA VAL A 123 8.87 21.32 14.63
C VAL A 123 8.84 21.99 16.00
N ILE A 124 7.93 21.55 16.90
CA ILE A 124 7.75 22.12 18.24
C ILE A 124 8.67 21.47 19.28
N THR A 125 9.16 20.24 19.02
CA THR A 125 10.01 19.46 19.93
C THR A 125 11.49 19.63 19.58
#